data_AF-D8LZ03-F1
#
_entry.id   AF-D8LZ03-F1
#
_cell.length_a   1.000
_cell.length_b   1.000
_cell.length_c   1.000
_cell.angle_alpha   90.00
_cell.angle_beta   90.00
_cell.angle_gamma   90.00
#
_symmetry.space_group_name_H-M   'P 1'
#
loop_
_entity.id
_entity.type
_entity.pdbx_description
1 polymer ?
#
loop_
_entity_poly.entity_id
_entity_poly.type
_entity_poly.pdbx_seq_one_letter_code
_entity_poly.pdbx_strand_id
1 'polypeptide(L)'
;MSWPGTLWESVWRNSLDDVENYLNLKHHGHYWVLNLCSEGAYRGNITKIFEGRNTRYWIDDHNPCSLAQIQTIIYQSDKWMAQDPSNVMVIHCKGGKGRTGMIIACLLLEQGIKDSPEDALSLFARMRTSRGDADSAAESAKKDSIKIQRVSCLDSALL
;
A
#
# COMPACT_ATOMS: atom_id res chain seq x y z
N MET A 1 -0.10 -0.35 3.13
CA MET A 1 0.04 0.09 4.55
C MET A 1 -1.11 1.02 4.94
N SER A 2 -1.17 1.47 6.21
CA SER A 2 -2.09 2.53 6.67
C SER A 2 -1.48 3.92 6.46
N TRP A 3 -2.30 4.97 6.62
CA TRP A 3 -1.89 6.37 6.48
C TRP A 3 -0.66 6.71 7.33
N PRO A 4 0.40 7.29 6.74
CA PRO A 4 1.51 7.87 7.50
C PRO A 4 1.09 9.26 8.03
N GLY A 5 0.84 9.32 9.34
CA GLY A 5 0.39 10.54 10.02
C GLY A 5 1.53 11.50 10.32
N THR A 6 1.20 12.79 10.45
CA THR A 6 2.12 13.83 10.92
C THR A 6 1.67 14.38 12.27
N LEU A 7 2.61 14.87 13.09
CA LEU A 7 2.33 15.53 14.37
C LEU A 7 1.48 14.67 15.32
N TRP A 8 0.24 15.07 15.60
CA TRP A 8 -0.64 14.37 16.54
C TRP A 8 -1.22 13.07 15.95
N GLU A 9 -1.29 12.95 14.62
CA GLU A 9 -1.78 11.74 13.97
C GLU A 9 -0.84 10.54 14.16
N SER A 10 0.47 10.79 14.35
CA SER A 10 1.47 9.74 14.57
C SER A 10 1.38 9.11 15.96
N VAL A 11 0.59 9.67 16.88
CA VAL A 11 0.36 9.07 18.21
C VAL A 11 -0.39 7.74 18.12
N TRP A 12 -1.24 7.57 17.10
CA TRP A 12 -2.02 6.34 16.89
C TRP A 12 -1.94 5.80 15.45
N ARG A 13 -1.09 6.39 14.60
CA ARG A 13 -0.76 5.88 13.27
C ARG A 13 0.76 5.80 13.09
N ASN A 14 1.18 5.18 12.00
CA ASN A 14 2.59 5.21 11.61
C ASN A 14 3.02 6.67 11.44
N SER A 15 4.14 7.07 12.05
CA SER A 15 4.75 8.36 11.77
C SER A 15 5.24 8.41 10.33
N LEU A 16 5.04 9.53 9.63
CA LEU A 16 5.57 9.74 8.29
C LEU A 16 7.10 9.58 8.27
N ASP A 17 7.79 10.18 9.23
CA ASP A 17 9.25 10.15 9.31
C ASP A 17 9.76 8.71 9.53
N ASP A 18 9.09 7.93 10.38
CA ASP A 18 9.47 6.54 10.63
C ASP A 18 9.25 5.67 9.39
N VAL A 19 8.16 5.90 8.66
CA VAL A 19 7.89 5.20 7.40
C VAL A 19 8.94 5.53 6.35
N GLU A 20 9.27 6.81 6.19
CA GLU A 20 10.32 7.24 5.25
C GLU A 20 11.68 6.66 5.64
N ASN A 21 12.07 6.74 6.92
CA ASN A 21 13.30 6.15 7.42
C ASN A 21 13.36 4.64 7.18
N TYR A 22 12.26 3.92 7.42
CA TYR A 22 12.18 2.48 7.17
C TYR A 22 12.35 2.15 5.68
N LEU A 23 11.68 2.90 4.81
CA LEU A 23 11.76 2.70 3.37
C LEU A 23 13.15 3.03 2.84
N ASN A 24 13.77 4.11 3.32
CA ASN A 24 15.16 4.43 2.99
C ASN A 24 16.13 3.37 3.52
N LEU A 25 15.91 2.84 4.72
CA LEU A 25 16.79 1.80 5.26
C LEU A 25 16.72 0.48 4.47
N LYS A 26 15.55 0.13 3.93
CA LYS A 26 15.31 -1.17 3.28
C LYS A 26 15.36 -1.16 1.77
N HIS A 27 14.99 -0.03 1.15
CA HIS A 27 14.70 0.09 -0.28
C HIS A 27 15.12 1.46 -0.82
N HIS A 28 16.19 2.06 -0.29
CA HIS A 28 16.65 3.39 -0.72
C HIS A 28 16.70 3.50 -2.25
N GLY A 29 16.10 4.56 -2.82
CA GLY A 29 16.04 4.73 -4.28
C GLY A 29 15.03 3.85 -5.02
N HIS A 30 14.55 2.77 -4.41
CA HIS A 30 13.79 1.69 -5.05
C HIS A 30 12.35 1.54 -4.51
N TYR A 31 11.78 2.57 -3.88
CA TYR A 31 10.36 2.54 -3.49
C TYR A 31 9.57 3.68 -4.12
N TRP A 32 8.32 3.39 -4.48
CA TRP A 32 7.32 4.36 -4.93
C TRP A 32 6.05 4.26 -4.09
N VAL A 33 5.61 5.39 -3.52
CA VAL A 33 4.47 5.44 -2.59
C VAL A 33 3.21 5.91 -3.29
N LEU A 34 2.17 5.08 -3.26
CA LEU A 34 0.84 5.39 -3.79
C LEU A 34 -0.11 5.78 -2.66
N ASN A 35 -0.52 7.05 -2.64
CA ASN A 35 -1.53 7.59 -1.74
C ASN A 35 -2.91 7.56 -2.42
N LEU A 36 -3.81 6.71 -1.93
CA LEU A 36 -5.17 6.56 -2.47
C LEU A 36 -6.22 7.47 -1.80
N CYS A 37 -5.82 8.34 -0.85
CA CYS A 37 -6.76 9.18 -0.12
C CYS A 37 -7.17 10.41 -0.92
N SER A 38 -8.46 10.60 -1.21
CA SER A 38 -9.00 11.89 -1.67
C SER A 38 -9.10 12.92 -0.53
N GLU A 39 -9.25 12.44 0.70
CA GLU A 39 -9.44 13.26 1.91
C GLU A 39 -8.14 13.82 2.50
N GLY A 40 -6.98 13.25 2.14
CA GLY A 40 -5.70 13.57 2.77
C GLY A 40 -4.53 13.59 1.79
N ALA A 41 -3.75 14.68 1.86
CA ALA A 41 -2.40 14.77 1.31
C ALA A 41 -1.39 14.85 2.46
N TYR A 42 -0.14 14.45 2.21
CA TYR A 42 0.92 14.66 3.19
C TYR A 42 1.12 16.16 3.42
N ARG A 43 1.35 16.55 4.68
CA ARG A 43 1.60 17.95 5.04
C ARG A 43 3.07 18.27 4.80
N GLY A 44 3.35 19.40 4.14
CA GLY A 44 4.72 19.87 3.88
C GLY A 44 5.09 19.88 2.40
N ASN A 45 6.40 19.85 2.12
CA ASN A 45 6.88 19.86 0.75
C ASN A 45 6.83 18.44 0.15
N ILE A 46 5.85 18.21 -0.72
CA ILE A 46 5.61 16.92 -1.38
C ILE A 46 6.80 16.42 -2.21
N THR A 47 7.67 17.31 -2.68
CA THR A 47 8.87 16.94 -3.45
C THR A 47 9.99 16.41 -2.57
N LYS A 48 9.93 16.66 -1.25
CA LYS A 48 10.88 16.12 -0.27
C LYS A 48 10.39 14.82 0.34
N ILE A 49 9.09 14.72 0.58
CA ILE A 49 8.46 13.54 1.19
C ILE A 49 8.65 12.34 0.25
N PHE A 50 9.18 11.25 0.79
CA PHE A 50 9.53 10.04 0.05
C PHE A 50 10.52 10.31 -1.08
N GLU A 51 11.39 11.30 -0.91
CA GLU A 51 12.32 11.80 -1.94
C GLU A 51 11.61 12.15 -3.26
N GLY A 52 10.35 12.59 -3.18
CA GLY A 52 9.50 12.90 -4.33
C GLY A 52 8.95 11.67 -5.06
N ARG A 53 9.28 10.45 -4.63
CA ARG A 53 8.75 9.18 -5.18
C ARG A 53 7.38 8.85 -4.57
N ASN A 54 6.44 9.78 -4.69
CA ASN A 54 5.06 9.55 -4.28
C ASN A 54 4.07 10.05 -5.33
N THR A 55 2.92 9.40 -5.43
CA THR A 55 1.85 9.79 -6.34
C THR A 55 0.50 9.61 -5.67
N ARG A 56 -0.40 10.57 -5.91
CA ARG A 56 -1.72 10.59 -5.30
C ARG A 56 -2.80 10.28 -6.32
N TYR A 57 -3.62 9.28 -6.01
CA TYR A 57 -4.85 8.94 -6.72
C TYR A 57 -6.04 9.21 -5.81
N TRP A 58 -6.97 10.04 -6.27
CA TRP A 58 -8.08 10.52 -5.45
C TRP A 58 -9.20 9.48 -5.47
N ILE A 59 -9.24 8.63 -4.45
CA ILE A 59 -10.31 7.63 -4.27
C ILE A 59 -11.04 7.95 -2.97
N ASP A 60 -12.34 8.24 -3.07
CA ASP A 60 -13.17 8.58 -1.93
C ASP A 60 -13.29 7.42 -0.94
N ASP A 61 -13.36 7.75 0.34
CA ASP A 61 -13.46 6.74 1.38
C ASP A 61 -14.74 5.92 1.18
N HIS A 62 -14.63 4.60 1.26
CA HIS A 62 -15.72 3.64 1.01
C HIS A 62 -16.31 3.64 -0.42
N ASN A 63 -15.63 4.23 -1.40
CA ASN A 63 -16.05 4.21 -2.80
C ASN A 63 -15.03 3.48 -3.69
N PRO A 64 -15.48 2.88 -4.81
CA PRO A 64 -14.58 2.40 -5.85
C PRO A 64 -13.97 3.57 -6.62
N CYS A 65 -12.86 3.31 -7.32
CA CYS A 65 -12.34 4.24 -8.32
C CYS A 65 -12.89 3.92 -9.71
N SER A 66 -12.71 4.84 -10.67
CA SER A 66 -13.10 4.59 -12.05
C SER A 66 -12.17 3.57 -12.72
N LEU A 67 -12.69 2.82 -13.70
CA LEU A 67 -11.87 1.87 -14.48
C LEU A 67 -10.67 2.55 -15.15
N ALA A 68 -10.84 3.77 -15.66
CA ALA A 68 -9.76 4.56 -16.25
C ALA A 68 -8.64 4.87 -15.23
N GLN A 69 -9.01 5.14 -13.97
CA GLN A 69 -8.04 5.35 -12.90
C GLN A 69 -7.31 4.06 -12.54
N ILE A 70 -8.02 2.92 -12.50
CA ILE A 70 -7.40 1.59 -12.30
C ILE A 70 -6.39 1.30 -13.40
N GLN A 71 -6.78 1.47 -14.68
CA GLN A 71 -5.89 1.26 -15.82
C GLN A 71 -4.64 2.16 -15.76
N THR A 72 -4.81 3.42 -15.34
CA THR A 72 -3.70 4.34 -15.15
C THR A 72 -2.76 3.85 -14.04
N ILE A 73 -3.30 3.41 -12.90
CA ILE A 73 -2.51 2.88 -11.80
C ILE A 73 -1.73 1.63 -12.24
N ILE A 74 -2.38 0.70 -12.92
CA ILE A 74 -1.75 -0.52 -13.46
C ILE A 74 -0.59 -0.15 -14.38
N TYR A 75 -0.84 0.66 -15.41
CA TYR A 75 0.18 1.05 -16.38
C TYR A 75 1.41 1.72 -15.73
N GLN A 76 1.19 2.62 -14.77
CA GLN A 76 2.29 3.27 -14.04
C GLN A 76 3.02 2.29 -13.11
N SER A 77 2.29 1.33 -12.53
CA SER A 77 2.86 0.26 -11.71
C SER A 77 3.78 -0.63 -12.54
N ASP A 78 3.34 -1.07 -13.71
CA ASP A 78 4.15 -1.90 -14.61
C ASP A 78 5.42 -1.16 -15.05
N LYS A 79 5.28 0.11 -15.41
CA LYS A 79 6.41 0.97 -15.74
C LYS A 79 7.41 1.12 -14.61
N TRP A 80 6.94 1.26 -13.36
CA TRP A 80 7.82 1.36 -12.20
C TRP A 80 8.53 0.03 -11.95
N MET A 81 7.80 -1.08 -11.96
CA MET A 81 8.35 -2.41 -11.70
C MET A 81 9.33 -2.87 -12.80
N ALA A 82 9.13 -2.44 -14.04
CA ALA A 82 10.02 -2.77 -15.15
C ALA A 82 11.37 -2.01 -15.13
N GLN A 83 11.51 -0.94 -14.34
CA GLN A 83 12.73 -0.14 -14.31
C GLN A 83 13.88 -0.83 -13.57
N ASP A 84 13.58 -1.54 -12.48
CA ASP A 84 14.58 -2.24 -11.66
C ASP A 84 13.90 -3.38 -10.88
N PRO A 85 14.46 -4.60 -10.85
CA PRO A 85 13.89 -5.72 -10.10
C PRO A 85 13.86 -5.50 -8.57
N SER A 86 14.65 -4.56 -8.05
CA SER A 86 14.66 -4.15 -6.64
C SER A 86 13.50 -3.21 -6.30
N ASN A 87 12.79 -2.69 -7.31
CA ASN A 87 11.72 -1.74 -7.12
C ASN A 87 10.55 -2.35 -6.35
N VAL A 88 10.03 -1.58 -5.41
CA VAL A 88 8.85 -1.91 -4.62
C VAL A 88 7.82 -0.79 -4.70
N MET A 89 6.55 -1.17 -4.59
CA MET A 89 5.45 -0.23 -4.45
C MET A 89 4.87 -0.26 -3.03
N VAL A 90 4.56 0.91 -2.51
CA VAL A 90 3.95 1.08 -1.19
C VAL A 90 2.59 1.73 -1.35
N ILE A 91 1.54 0.92 -1.36
CA ILE A 91 0.16 1.39 -1.56
C ILE A 91 -0.51 1.61 -0.21
N HIS A 92 -1.13 2.77 -0.01
CA HIS A 92 -1.89 3.06 1.21
C HIS A 92 -3.15 3.88 0.96
N CYS A 93 -4.09 3.76 1.90
CA CYS A 93 -5.20 4.69 2.07
C CYS A 93 -5.22 5.12 3.56
N LYS A 94 -6.40 5.36 4.14
CA LYS A 94 -6.54 5.64 5.57
C LYS A 94 -6.17 4.43 6.43
N GLY A 95 -6.92 3.33 6.26
CA GLY A 95 -6.73 2.08 7.03
C GLY A 95 -5.86 1.02 6.34
N GLY A 96 -5.60 1.17 5.04
CA GLY A 96 -4.94 0.12 4.24
C GLY A 96 -5.78 -1.15 4.14
N LYS A 97 -7.10 -1.02 3.95
CA LYS A 97 -8.08 -2.12 3.84
C LYS A 97 -8.77 -2.06 2.48
N GLY A 98 -9.97 -1.47 2.36
CA GLY A 98 -10.80 -1.48 1.14
C GLY A 98 -10.11 -0.92 -0.11
N ARG A 99 -9.86 0.40 -0.18
CA ARG A 99 -9.22 1.06 -1.34
C ARG A 99 -7.89 0.41 -1.74
N THR A 100 -7.05 0.13 -0.74
CA THR A 100 -5.76 -0.54 -0.94
C THR A 100 -5.92 -1.97 -1.46
N GLY A 101 -6.86 -2.73 -0.92
CA GLY A 101 -7.14 -4.10 -1.32
C GLY A 101 -7.70 -4.20 -2.73
N MET A 102 -8.59 -3.28 -3.12
CA MET A 102 -9.08 -3.17 -4.49
C MET A 102 -7.92 -2.99 -5.48
N ILE A 103 -7.05 -1.99 -5.26
CA ILE A 103 -5.92 -1.74 -6.17
C ILE A 103 -4.93 -2.91 -6.18
N ILE A 104 -4.61 -3.49 -5.02
CA ILE A 104 -3.71 -4.65 -4.96
C ILE A 104 -4.32 -5.85 -5.67
N ALA A 105 -5.62 -6.12 -5.52
CA ALA A 105 -6.28 -7.21 -6.22
C ALA A 105 -6.21 -7.03 -7.74
N CYS A 106 -6.46 -5.81 -8.25
CA CYS A 106 -6.29 -5.51 -9.68
C CYS A 106 -4.85 -5.76 -10.15
N LEU A 107 -3.85 -5.34 -9.39
CA LEU A 107 -2.44 -5.58 -9.73
C LEU A 107 -2.08 -7.07 -9.71
N LEU A 108 -2.60 -7.84 -8.75
CA LEU A 108 -2.37 -9.29 -8.67
C LEU A 108 -2.95 -10.03 -9.88
N LEU A 109 -4.12 -9.59 -10.36
CA LEU A 109 -4.75 -10.12 -11.56
C LEU A 109 -3.96 -9.76 -12.82
N GLU A 110 -3.56 -8.49 -12.97
CA GLU A 110 -2.80 -8.04 -14.14
C GLU A 110 -1.46 -8.78 -14.28
N GLN A 111 -0.79 -9.02 -13.15
CA GLN A 111 0.49 -9.74 -13.13
C GLN A 111 0.34 -11.26 -13.30
N GLY A 112 -0.89 -11.78 -13.47
CA GLY A 112 -1.14 -13.22 -13.60
C GLY A 112 -0.82 -14.03 -12.33
N ILE A 113 -0.72 -13.38 -11.17
CA ILE A 113 -0.43 -14.06 -9.89
C ILE A 113 -1.69 -14.78 -9.37
N LYS A 114 -2.86 -14.25 -9.73
CA LYS A 114 -4.18 -14.82 -9.45
C LYS A 114 -5.05 -14.74 -10.68
N ASP A 115 -5.89 -15.76 -10.85
CA ASP A 115 -6.77 -15.90 -12.01
C ASP A 115 -8.21 -15.42 -11.73
N SER A 116 -8.55 -15.19 -10.46
CA SER A 116 -9.88 -14.77 -10.01
C SER A 116 -9.80 -13.56 -9.06
N PRO A 117 -10.72 -12.58 -9.18
CA PRO A 117 -10.83 -11.46 -8.24
C PRO A 117 -11.04 -11.91 -6.80
N GLU A 118 -11.82 -12.96 -6.58
CA GLU A 118 -12.10 -13.55 -5.27
C GLU A 118 -10.82 -14.08 -4.62
N ASP A 119 -9.97 -14.76 -5.39
CA ASP A 119 -8.68 -15.27 -4.92
C ASP A 119 -7.67 -14.16 -4.64
N ALA A 120 -7.64 -13.12 -5.47
CA ALA A 120 -6.79 -11.96 -5.28
C ALA A 120 -7.17 -11.19 -4.01
N LEU A 121 -8.46 -10.96 -3.79
CA LEU A 121 -8.97 -10.31 -2.58
C LEU A 121 -8.77 -11.17 -1.34
N SER A 122 -8.96 -12.49 -1.44
CA SER A 122 -8.73 -13.42 -0.35
C SER A 122 -7.26 -13.49 0.04
N LEU A 123 -6.35 -13.49 -0.95
CA LEU A 123 -4.92 -13.38 -0.71
C LEU A 123 -4.58 -12.07 0.00
N PHE A 124 -5.05 -10.94 -0.53
CA PHE A 124 -4.83 -9.64 0.10
C PHE A 124 -5.35 -9.62 1.55
N ALA A 125 -6.58 -10.07 1.79
CA ALA A 125 -7.19 -10.11 3.11
C ALA A 125 -6.34 -10.97 4.06
N ARG A 126 -6.00 -12.21 3.68
CA ARG A 126 -5.18 -13.11 4.49
C ARG A 126 -3.79 -12.54 4.82
N MET A 127 -3.17 -11.85 3.86
CA MET A 127 -1.85 -11.23 4.07
C MET A 127 -1.94 -9.93 4.86
N ARG A 128 -3.06 -9.20 4.76
CA ARG A 128 -3.26 -7.89 5.41
C ARG A 128 -3.78 -8.03 6.84
N THR A 129 -4.66 -8.98 7.10
CA THR A 129 -5.24 -9.23 8.41
C THR A 129 -4.69 -10.55 8.97
N SER A 130 -4.04 -10.47 10.13
CA SER A 130 -3.81 -11.65 10.96
C SER A 130 -5.18 -12.20 11.35
N ARG A 131 -5.50 -13.40 10.85
CA ARG A 131 -6.80 -14.06 10.95
C ARG A 131 -7.34 -14.03 12.40
N GLY A 132 -8.48 -13.37 12.60
CA GLY A 132 -9.15 -13.27 13.90
C GLY A 132 -10.36 -12.33 14.01
N ASP A 133 -10.71 -11.52 13.00
CA ASP A 133 -11.88 -10.62 13.09
C ASP A 133 -13.04 -11.09 12.21
N ALA A 134 -13.52 -12.30 12.48
CA ALA A 134 -14.94 -12.57 12.59
C ALA A 134 -15.15 -12.96 14.06
N ASP A 135 -15.76 -12.05 14.81
CA ASP A 135 -16.18 -12.15 16.21
C ASP A 135 -15.14 -11.86 17.34
N SER A 136 -15.50 -10.81 18.09
CA SER A 136 -15.24 -10.47 19.50
C SER A 136 -13.83 -10.12 20.05
N ALA A 137 -13.74 -8.84 20.46
CA ALA A 137 -13.23 -8.29 21.74
C ALA A 137 -11.78 -8.51 22.21
N ALA A 138 -11.17 -7.37 22.57
CA ALA A 138 -10.00 -7.15 23.45
C ALA A 138 -8.65 -7.70 22.92
N GLU A 139 -7.48 -7.12 23.15
CA GLU A 139 -7.00 -6.22 24.20
C GLU A 139 -5.69 -5.56 23.75
N SER A 140 -5.34 -4.48 24.43
CA SER A 140 -4.13 -3.67 24.28
C SER A 140 -2.80 -4.44 24.40
N ALA A 141 -1.82 -4.13 23.54
CA ALA A 141 -0.40 -4.15 23.88
C ALA A 141 0.42 -3.25 22.93
N LYS A 142 1.50 -2.69 23.49
CA LYS A 142 2.21 -1.48 23.09
C LYS A 142 3.40 -1.75 22.16
N LYS A 143 3.71 -0.75 21.33
CA LYS A 143 5.05 -0.31 20.88
C LYS A 143 5.71 -0.99 19.67
N ASP A 144 6.06 -0.14 18.70
CA ASP A 144 7.03 -0.25 17.60
C ASP A 144 6.88 -1.41 16.61
N SER A 145 5.96 -1.29 15.66
CA SER A 145 6.18 -1.86 14.33
C SER A 145 5.38 -1.09 13.28
N ILE A 146 6.08 -0.46 12.34
CA ILE A 146 5.46 0.01 11.11
C ILE A 146 4.85 -1.23 10.44
N LYS A 147 3.51 -1.32 10.40
CA LYS A 147 2.79 -2.46 9.80
C LYS A 147 2.78 -2.35 8.27
N ILE A 148 3.93 -2.58 7.65
CA ILE A 148 4.08 -2.82 6.21
C ILE A 148 4.01 -4.33 5.99
N GLN A 149 3.01 -4.77 5.22
CA GLN A 149 2.98 -6.12 4.70
C GLN A 149 3.40 -6.08 3.25
N ARG A 150 4.39 -6.92 2.92
CA ARG A 150 4.82 -7.15 1.55
C ARG A 150 3.86 -8.14 0.92
N VAL A 151 3.34 -7.77 -0.24
CA VAL A 151 2.72 -8.70 -1.19
C VAL A 151 3.71 -8.76 -2.34
N SER A 152 4.61 -9.75 -2.30
CA SER A 152 5.59 -9.98 -3.37
C SER A 152 5.07 -11.07 -4.30
N CYS A 153 5.47 -11.02 -5.57
CA CYS A 153 5.45 -12.22 -6.42
C CYS A 153 6.19 -13.33 -5.67
N LEU A 154 5.56 -14.49 -5.55
CA LEU A 154 6.33 -15.71 -5.33
C LEU A 154 7.15 -15.91 -6.59
N ASP A 155 8.41 -16.33 -6.42
CA ASP A 155 9.27 -16.73 -7.53
C ASP A 155 8.47 -17.61 -8.48
N SER A 156 8.24 -17.14 -9.70
CA SER A 156 7.89 -17.98 -10.84
C SER A 156 9.13 -18.81 -11.24
N ALA A 157 9.70 -19.53 -10.27
CA ALA A 157 10.58 -20.65 -10.52
C ALA A 157 9.68 -21.87 -10.66
N LEU A 158 9.31 -22.16 -11.92
CA LEU A 158 9.21 -23.49 -12.53
C LEU A 158 8.52 -23.34 -13.89
N LEU A 159 9.34 -23.07 -14.91
CA LEU A 159 9.24 -23.79 -16.18
C LEU A 159 9.52 -25.27 -15.92
#